data_AF-A0A3D1GUY8-F1
#
_entry.id   AF-A0A3D1GUY8-F1
#
_cell.length_a   1.000
_cell.length_b   1.000
_cell.length_c   1.000
_cell.angle_alpha   90.00
_cell.angle_beta   90.00
_cell.angle_gamma   90.00
#
_symmetry.space_group_name_H-M   'P 1'
#
loop_
_entity.id
_entity.type
_entity.pdbx_description
1 polymer ?
#
loop_
_entity_poly.entity_id
_entity_poly.type
_entity_poly.pdbx_seq_one_letter_code
_entity_poly.pdbx_strand_id
1 'polypeptide(L)'
;FCYFRVMHDSQLTKRNLKPLFGNIESGDKTQNYSGSTAMKRFKAYLFAWRSGSAVPADLGWTLDQVSEVPILSSLAAKPVNVLDLL
;
A
#
# COMPACT_ATOMS: atom_id res chain seq x y z
N PHE A 1 3.60 -5.78 -4.46
CA PHE A 1 3.54 -4.30 -4.50
C PHE A 1 2.50 -3.70 -3.55
N CYS A 2 1.27 -4.24 -3.44
CA CYS A 2 0.25 -3.71 -2.52
C CYS A 2 0.75 -3.63 -1.07
N TYR A 3 1.29 -4.73 -0.52
CA TYR A 3 1.95 -4.75 0.79
C TYR A 3 2.96 -3.60 0.95
N PHE A 4 3.92 -3.53 0.02
CA PHE A 4 4.96 -2.50 0.02
C PHE A 4 4.36 -1.08 0.04
N ARG A 5 3.30 -0.82 -0.72
CA ARG A 5 2.67 0.51 -0.76
C ARG A 5 1.93 0.89 0.53
N VAL A 6 1.37 -0.08 1.23
CA VAL A 6 0.63 0.17 2.46
C VAL A 6 1.59 0.29 3.64
N MET A 7 2.56 -0.62 3.74
CA MET A 7 3.42 -0.77 4.92
C MET A 7 4.75 0.00 4.82
N HIS A 8 5.16 0.43 3.63
CA HIS A 8 6.45 1.10 3.41
C HIS A 8 6.29 2.39 2.60
N ASP A 9 7.12 3.39 2.93
CA ASP A 9 7.25 4.59 2.09
C ASP A 9 8.42 4.43 1.10
N SER A 10 9.52 3.84 1.58
CA SER A 10 10.70 3.50 0.78
C SER A 10 11.16 2.07 1.09
N GLN A 11 12.12 1.54 0.31
CA GLN A 11 12.71 0.22 0.57
C GLN A 11 13.26 0.08 2.00
N LEU A 12 13.77 1.18 2.57
CA LEU A 12 14.42 1.18 3.88
C LEU A 12 13.49 1.68 5.00
N THR A 13 12.35 2.29 4.65
CA THR A 13 11.52 3.03 5.60
C THR A 13 10.13 2.43 5.67
N LYS A 14 9.80 1.83 6.82
CA LYS A 14 8.43 1.45 7.16
C LYS A 14 7.58 2.71 7.34
N ARG A 15 6.34 2.66 6.88
CA ARG A 15 5.37 3.76 7.00
C ARG A 15 4.93 3.88 8.46
N ASN A 16 4.76 5.12 8.93
CA ASN A 16 4.16 5.36 10.24
C ASN A 16 2.64 5.18 10.17
N LEU A 17 2.16 3.98 10.52
CA LEU A 17 0.75 3.61 10.48
C LEU A 17 -0.07 4.10 11.69
N LYS A 18 0.59 4.48 12.79
CA LYS A 18 -0.05 4.99 14.02
C LYS A 18 0.56 6.35 14.37
N PRO A 19 0.26 7.41 13.59
CA PRO A 19 0.75 8.74 13.92
C PRO A 19 0.19 9.18 15.28
N LEU A 20 1.00 9.91 16.04
CA LEU A 20 0.58 10.48 17.34
C LEU A 20 -0.54 11.52 17.18
N PHE A 21 -0.67 12.11 15.99
CA PHE A 21 -1.65 13.14 15.67
C PHE A 21 -2.30 12.83 14.32
N GLY A 22 -3.63 12.92 14.26
CA GLY A 22 -4.41 12.72 13.04
C GLY A 22 -4.63 11.24 12.68
N ASN A 23 -5.29 11.02 11.54
CA ASN A 23 -5.52 9.70 10.96
C ASN A 23 -4.67 9.57 9.68
N ILE A 24 -4.06 8.41 9.47
CA ILE A 24 -3.25 8.12 8.28
C ILE A 24 -4.04 8.11 6.97
N GLU A 25 -5.34 7.85 7.05
CA GLU A 25 -6.24 7.85 5.91
C GLU A 25 -6.87 9.23 5.65
N SER A 26 -6.58 10.22 6.49
CA SER A 26 -6.97 11.60 6.22
C SER A 26 -6.28 12.11 4.95
N GLY A 27 -7.06 12.71 4.06
CA GLY A 27 -6.52 13.40 2.88
C GLY A 27 -5.63 14.57 3.29
N ASP A 28 -4.60 14.82 2.48
CA ASP A 28 -3.77 16.01 2.57
C ASP A 28 -4.35 17.12 1.66
N LYS A 29 -4.06 18.39 1.98
CA LYS A 29 -4.45 19.53 1.16
C LYS A 29 -3.73 19.53 -0.19
N THR A 30 -2.53 18.96 -0.25
CA THR A 30 -1.73 18.85 -1.46
C THR A 30 -1.77 17.45 -2.04
N GLN A 31 -1.91 17.35 -3.36
CA GLN A 31 -1.83 16.08 -4.05
C GLN A 31 -0.37 15.62 -4.15
N ASN A 32 0.01 14.71 -3.26
CA ASN A 32 1.38 14.19 -3.19
C ASN A 32 1.60 12.93 -4.07
N TYR A 33 0.68 12.62 -4.99
CA TYR A 33 0.76 11.45 -5.88
C TYR A 33 0.55 11.82 -7.36
N SER A 34 1.26 11.12 -8.25
CA SER A 34 1.10 11.22 -9.70
C SER A 34 1.33 9.88 -10.38
N GLY A 35 0.76 9.68 -11.57
CA GLY A 35 0.94 8.44 -12.34
C GLY A 35 2.40 8.18 -12.73
N SER A 36 3.13 9.23 -13.11
CA SER A 36 4.56 9.13 -13.45
C SER A 36 5.42 8.69 -12.26
N THR A 37 5.16 9.24 -11.06
CA THR A 37 5.84 8.85 -9.83
C THR A 37 5.45 7.43 -9.41
N ALA A 38 4.18 7.06 -9.52
CA ALA A 38 3.71 5.71 -9.22
C ALA A 38 4.38 4.66 -10.11
N MET A 39 4.48 4.91 -11.42
CA MET A 39 5.13 3.99 -12.37
C MET A 39 6.64 3.88 -12.10
N LYS A 40 7.33 4.98 -11.76
CA LYS A 40 8.74 4.94 -11.34
C LYS A 40 8.92 4.08 -10.08
N ARG A 41 8.10 4.29 -9.05
CA ARG A 41 8.14 3.49 -7.81
C ARG A 41 7.87 2.00 -8.07
N PHE A 42 6.90 1.69 -8.94
CA PHE A 42 6.59 0.30 -9.31
C PHE A 42 7.76 -0.38 -10.02
N LYS A 43 8.36 0.28 -11.01
CA LYS A 43 9.56 -0.23 -11.71
C LYS A 43 10.72 -0.46 -10.73
N ALA A 44 11.00 0.50 -9.85
CA ALA A 44 12.05 0.36 -8.83
C ALA A 44 11.80 -0.83 -7.88
N TYR A 45 10.54 -1.03 -7.46
CA TYR A 45 10.15 -2.20 -6.67
C TYR A 45 10.38 -3.50 -7.43
N LEU A 46 10.00 -3.58 -8.72
CA LEU A 46 10.23 -4.77 -9.55
C LEU A 46 11.72 -5.08 -9.71
N PHE A 47 12.57 -4.07 -9.92
CA PHE A 47 14.02 -4.27 -10.01
C PHE A 47 14.57 -4.85 -8.71
N ALA A 48 14.18 -4.28 -7.56
CA ALA A 48 14.60 -4.80 -6.26
C ALA A 48 14.06 -6.21 -5.98
N TRP A 49 12.85 -6.53 -6.45
CA TRP A 49 12.26 -7.85 -6.30
C TRP A 49 13.04 -8.89 -7.10
N ARG A 50 13.43 -8.55 -8.34
CA ARG A 50 14.28 -9.40 -9.18
C ARG A 50 15.69 -9.57 -8.62
N SER A 51 16.23 -8.57 -7.94
CA SER A 51 17.54 -8.66 -7.28
C SER A 51 17.50 -9.34 -5.89
N GLY A 52 16.32 -9.77 -5.42
CA GLY A 52 16.14 -10.36 -4.10
C GLY A 52 16.27 -9.37 -2.94
N SER A 53 16.30 -8.07 -3.22
CA SER A 53 16.50 -7.00 -2.22
C SER A 53 15.19 -6.28 -1.84
N ALA A 54 14.07 -6.60 -2.48
CA ALA A 54 12.78 -6.04 -2.11
C ALA A 54 12.26 -6.64 -0.81
N VAL A 55 11.48 -5.85 -0.08
CA VAL A 55 10.73 -6.34 1.08
C VAL A 55 9.54 -7.19 0.60
N PRO A 56 9.54 -8.51 0.84
CA PRO A 56 8.39 -9.35 0.56
C PRO A 56 7.28 -9.08 1.60
N ALA A 57 6.05 -9.42 1.24
CA ALA A 57 4.98 -9.47 2.21
C ALA A 57 5.19 -10.66 3.15
N ASP A 58 4.80 -10.52 4.41
CA ASP A 58 4.79 -11.63 5.34
C ASP A 58 3.79 -12.70 4.87
N LEU A 59 4.07 -13.97 5.20
CA LEU A 59 3.18 -15.08 4.89
C LEU A 59 1.81 -14.85 5.54
N GLY A 60 0.74 -14.96 4.75
CA GLY A 60 -0.63 -14.74 5.23
C GLY A 60 -1.03 -13.26 5.32
N TRP A 61 -0.20 -12.32 4.87
CA TRP A 61 -0.60 -10.91 4.84
C TRP A 61 -1.75 -10.67 3.86
N THR A 62 -2.79 -10.01 4.35
CA THR A 62 -3.93 -9.55 3.56
C THR A 62 -4.34 -8.14 4.01
N LEU A 63 -4.84 -7.32 3.08
CA LEU A 63 -5.13 -5.89 3.34
C LEU A 63 -6.34 -5.68 4.27
N ASP A 64 -7.30 -6.60 4.23
CA ASP A 64 -8.49 -6.60 5.08
C ASP A 64 -8.19 -6.79 6.58
N GLN A 65 -7.01 -7.33 6.92
CA GLN A 65 -6.58 -7.54 8.31
C GLN A 65 -5.74 -6.39 8.87
N VAL A 66 -5.48 -5.33 8.08
CA VAL A 66 -4.65 -4.20 8.52
C VAL A 66 -5.50 -3.17 9.30
N SER A 67 -5.54 -3.32 10.62
CA SER A 67 -6.35 -2.51 11.55
C SER A 67 -6.06 -1.00 11.50
N GLU A 68 -4.83 -0.62 11.12
CA GLU A 68 -4.35 0.75 11.08
C GLU A 68 -4.91 1.56 9.91
N VAL A 69 -5.46 0.89 8.90
CA VAL A 69 -6.08 1.51 7.72
C VAL A 69 -7.54 1.00 7.59
N PRO A 70 -8.45 1.43 8.49
CA PRO A 70 -9.82 0.89 8.58
C PRO A 70 -10.63 1.10 7.30
N ILE A 71 -10.46 2.22 6.59
CA ILE A 71 -11.20 2.48 5.34
C ILE A 71 -10.70 1.53 4.25
N LEU A 72 -9.38 1.43 4.05
CA LEU A 72 -8.82 0.54 3.03
C LEU A 72 -9.07 -0.94 3.34
N SER A 73 -8.96 -1.36 4.60
CA SER A 73 -9.26 -2.73 5.01
C SER A 73 -10.73 -3.08 4.79
N SER A 74 -11.65 -2.18 5.15
CA SER A 74 -13.09 -2.38 4.88
C SER A 74 -13.41 -2.51 3.38
N LEU A 75 -12.68 -1.79 2.52
CA LEU A 75 -12.84 -1.89 1.07
C LEU A 75 -12.29 -3.22 0.54
N ALA A 76 -11.13 -3.65 1.06
CA ALA A 76 -10.51 -4.92 0.69
C ALA A 76 -11.32 -6.15 1.14
N ALA A 77 -12.08 -6.03 2.24
CA ALA A 77 -12.95 -7.09 2.75
C ALA A 77 -14.22 -7.29 1.91
N LYS A 78 -14.59 -6.34 1.05
CA LYS A 78 -15.78 -6.47 0.20
C LYS A 78 -15.49 -7.49 -0.91
N PRO A 79 -16.28 -8.56 -1.03
CA PRO A 79 -16.16 -9.46 -2.16
C PRO A 79 -16.52 -8.71 -3.44
N VAL A 80 -15.66 -8.78 -4.44
CA VAL A 80 -15.91 -8.21 -5.77
C VAL A 80 -16.04 -9.37 -6.73
N ASN A 81 -17.17 -9.48 -7.42
CA ASN A 81 -17.32 -10.42 -8.52
C ASN A 81 -16.89 -9.72 -9.82
N VAL A 82 -16.08 -10.39 -10.64
CA VAL A 82 -15.69 -9.88 -11.96
C VAL A 82 -16.92 -9.68 -12.85
N LEU A 83 -17.97 -10.47 -12.64
CA LEU A 83 -19.24 -10.34 -13.35
C LEU A 83 -20.00 -9.06 -12.99
N ASP A 84 -19.72 -8.42 -11.85
CA ASP A 84 -20.32 -7.13 -11.48
C ASP A 84 -19.74 -5.96 -12.28
N LEU A 85 -18.68 -6.20 -13.08
CA LEU A 85 -17.98 -5.19 -13.87
C LEU A 85 -18.30 -5.24 -15.38
N LEU A 86 -19.11 -6.23 -15.81
CA LEU A 86 -19.54 -6.46 -17.20
C LEU A 86 -20.97 -5.99 -17.42
#